data_AF-A0A843DTR5-F1
#
_entry.id   AF-A0A843DTR5-F1
#
_cell.length_a   1.000
_cell.length_b   1.000
_cell.length_c   1.000
_cell.angle_alpha   90.00
_cell.angle_beta   90.00
_cell.angle_gamma   90.00
#
_symmetry.space_group_name_H-M   'P 1'
#
loop_
_entity.id
_entity.type
_entity.pdbx_description
1 polymer ?
#
loop_
_entity_poly.entity_id
_entity_poly.type
_entity_poly.pdbx_seq_one_letter_code
_entity_poly.pdbx_strand_id
1 'polypeptide(L)'
;EEQASNLGVNVKRIRLIAITATSLCVAGVVSLAGTISFVGLIVPHIFRMIVGPNHKMLIPMCIFGGAAFLMIMDTIAKAAFVSSFPVGIFTALPGAPFFVYVLRRRKKEMWE
;
A
#
# COMPACT_ATOMS: atom_id res chain seq x y z
N GLU A 1 5.43 -20.86 -1.39
CA GLU A 1 5.54 -21.30 0.02
C GLU A 1 6.45 -22.53 0.16
N GLU A 2 6.25 -23.56 -0.67
CA GLU A 2 7.02 -24.81 -0.65
C GLU A 2 8.54 -24.60 -0.78
N GLN A 3 8.99 -23.78 -1.73
CA GLN A 3 10.42 -23.42 -1.86
C GLN A 3 10.99 -22.77 -0.60
N ALA A 4 10.24 -21.88 0.07
CA ALA A 4 10.70 -21.22 1.29
C ALA A 4 10.75 -22.19 2.47
N SER A 5 9.76 -23.10 2.55
CA SER A 5 9.74 -24.19 3.53
C SER A 5 10.94 -25.11 3.37
N ASN A 6 11.29 -25.47 2.13
CA ASN A 6 12.45 -26.31 1.81
C ASN A 6 13.78 -25.64 2.15
N LEU A 7 13.83 -24.31 2.21
CA LEU A 7 14.98 -23.51 2.67
C LEU A 7 15.03 -23.36 4.21
N GLY A 8 14.18 -24.09 4.95
CA GLY A 8 14.14 -24.06 6.41
C GLY A 8 13.35 -22.89 7.01
N VAL A 9 12.64 -22.11 6.19
CA VAL A 9 11.83 -21.00 6.66
C VAL A 9 10.50 -21.51 7.20
N ASN A 10 10.18 -21.19 8.46
CA ASN A 10 8.87 -21.50 9.03
C ASN A 10 7.80 -20.51 8.51
N VAL A 11 7.28 -20.81 7.31
CA VAL A 11 6.29 -19.96 6.59
C VAL A 11 5.04 -19.74 7.43
N LYS A 12 4.55 -20.77 8.14
CA LYS A 12 3.35 -20.67 9.00
C LYS A 12 3.54 -19.63 10.11
N ARG A 13 4.69 -19.67 10.80
CA ARG A 13 5.00 -18.73 11.88
C ARG A 13 5.14 -17.30 11.36
N ILE A 14 5.86 -17.11 10.25
CA ILE A 14 6.04 -15.78 9.63
C ILE A 14 4.69 -15.21 9.19
N ARG A 15 3.84 -16.02 8.55
CA ARG A 15 2.50 -15.61 8.13
C ARG A 15 1.64 -15.17 9.31
N LEU A 16 1.66 -15.94 10.41
CA LEU A 16 0.91 -15.59 11.61
C LEU A 16 1.37 -14.25 12.19
N ILE A 17 2.69 -14.06 12.34
CA ILE A 17 3.28 -12.81 12.85
C ILE A 17 2.94 -11.62 11.93
N ALA A 18 3.05 -11.80 10.61
CA ALA A 18 2.76 -10.74 9.66
C ALA A 18 1.28 -10.32 9.70
N ILE A 19 0.35 -11.27 9.75
CA ILE A 19 -1.08 -10.96 9.84
C ILE A 19 -1.39 -10.23 11.15
N THR A 20 -0.94 -10.75 12.30
CA THR A 20 -1.25 -10.14 13.59
C THR A 20 -0.63 -8.75 13.73
N ALA A 21 0.63 -8.57 13.33
CA ALA A 21 1.31 -7.28 13.38
C ALA A 21 0.66 -6.25 12.44
N THR A 22 0.39 -6.62 11.18
CA THR A 22 -0.22 -5.71 10.21
C THR A 22 -1.64 -5.34 10.60
N SER A 23 -2.46 -6.30 11.05
CA SER A 23 -3.82 -6.02 11.53
C SER A 23 -3.81 -5.07 12.71
N LEU A 24 -2.92 -5.25 13.69
CA LEU A 24 -2.85 -4.38 14.85
C LEU A 24 -2.42 -2.95 14.48
N CYS A 25 -1.41 -2.82 13.62
CA CYS A 25 -0.97 -1.52 13.11
C CYS A 25 -2.09 -0.80 12.33
N VAL A 26 -2.73 -1.49 11.38
CA VAL A 26 -3.79 -0.90 10.56
C VAL A 26 -5.01 -0.54 11.42
N ALA A 27 -5.43 -1.40 12.34
CA ALA A 27 -6.54 -1.12 13.24
C ALA A 27 -6.27 0.13 14.10
N GLY A 28 -5.06 0.26 14.64
CA GLY A 28 -4.66 1.44 15.41
C GLY A 28 -4.74 2.73 14.60
N VAL A 29 -4.23 2.71 13.36
CA VAL A 29 -4.28 3.88 12.46
C VAL A 29 -5.72 4.22 12.07
N VAL A 30 -6.52 3.22 11.67
CA VAL A 30 -7.90 3.42 11.20
C VAL A 30 -8.82 3.92 12.32
N SER A 31 -8.61 3.49 13.55
CA SER A 31 -9.35 3.97 14.73
C SER A 31 -9.20 5.48 14.94
N LEU A 32 -8.02 6.04 14.61
CA LEU A 32 -7.69 7.45 14.82
C LEU A 32 -7.96 8.31 13.59
N ALA A 33 -7.58 7.83 12.41
CA ALA A 33 -7.60 8.60 11.16
C ALA A 33 -8.84 8.31 10.29
N GLY A 34 -9.66 7.33 10.66
CA GLY A 34 -10.75 6.83 9.82
C GLY A 34 -10.26 5.95 8.66
N THR A 35 -11.16 5.66 7.72
CA THR A 35 -10.86 4.78 6.59
C THR A 35 -10.08 5.51 5.48
N ILE A 36 -8.96 4.93 5.09
CA ILE A 36 -8.09 5.42 4.01
C ILE A 36 -8.10 4.42 2.86
N SER A 37 -8.31 4.91 1.64
CA SER A 37 -8.47 4.06 0.45
C SER A 37 -7.22 4.11 -0.45
N PHE A 38 -6.94 3.02 -1.15
CA PHE A 38 -5.93 2.87 -2.22
C PHE A 38 -4.45 3.10 -1.87
N VAL A 39 -4.08 3.77 -0.78
CA VAL A 39 -2.66 4.02 -0.42
C VAL A 39 -1.84 2.73 -0.36
N GLY A 40 -2.39 1.71 0.31
CA GLY A 40 -1.75 0.39 0.46
C GLY A 40 -1.62 -0.41 -0.84
N LEU A 41 -2.29 0.00 -1.92
CA LEU A 41 -2.14 -0.59 -3.25
C LEU A 41 -1.17 0.22 -4.11
N ILE A 42 -1.32 1.55 -4.14
CA ILE A 42 -0.55 2.44 -5.02
C ILE A 42 0.92 2.43 -4.64
N VAL A 43 1.22 2.77 -3.38
CA VAL A 43 2.59 3.03 -2.91
C VAL A 43 3.49 1.82 -3.10
N PRO A 44 3.19 0.62 -2.57
CA PRO A 44 4.08 -0.53 -2.75
C PRO A 44 4.23 -0.94 -4.21
N HIS A 45 3.24 -0.70 -5.07
CA HIS A 45 3.34 -1.04 -6.48
C HIS A 45 4.27 -0.09 -7.24
N ILE A 46 4.18 1.21 -6.99
CA ILE A 46 5.09 2.22 -7.56
C ILE A 46 6.54 1.91 -7.13
N PHE A 47 6.79 1.75 -5.84
CA PHE A 47 8.14 1.49 -5.36
C PHE A 47 8.68 0.12 -5.79
N ARG A 48 7.81 -0.88 -5.97
CA ARG A 48 8.23 -2.17 -6.53
C ARG A 48 8.65 -2.07 -7.99
N MET A 49 8.06 -1.17 -8.78
CA MET A 49 8.50 -0.89 -10.15
C MET A 49 9.83 -0.14 -10.20
N ILE A 50 10.13 0.71 -9.21
CA ILE A 50 11.35 1.55 -9.18
C ILE A 50 12.53 0.79 -8.59
N VAL A 51 12.35 0.15 -7.42
CA VAL A 51 13.45 -0.43 -6.61
C VAL A 51 13.50 -1.96 -6.73
N GLY A 52 12.51 -2.56 -7.40
CA GLY A 52 12.41 -4.00 -7.57
C GLY A 52 11.80 -4.74 -6.37
N PRO A 53 11.88 -6.09 -6.34
CA PRO A 53 11.17 -6.93 -5.38
C PRO A 53 11.90 -7.13 -4.03
N ASN A 54 13.04 -6.48 -3.79
CA ASN A 54 13.81 -6.68 -2.56
C ASN A 54 13.14 -6.02 -1.35
N HIS A 55 12.63 -6.82 -0.43
CA HIS A 55 11.84 -6.35 0.71
C HIS A 55 12.64 -5.48 1.69
N LYS A 56 13.97 -5.66 1.77
CA LYS A 56 14.82 -4.85 2.65
C LYS A 56 14.86 -3.38 2.26
N MET A 57 14.79 -3.07 0.96
CA MET A 57 14.71 -1.70 0.46
C MET A 57 13.26 -1.26 0.23
N LEU A 58 12.38 -2.18 -0.16
CA LEU A 58 10.99 -1.86 -0.46
C LEU A 58 10.24 -1.37 0.79
N ILE A 59 10.42 -2.02 1.94
CA ILE A 59 9.73 -1.64 3.18
C ILE A 59 10.04 -0.18 3.60
N PRO A 60 11.31 0.24 3.77
CA PRO A 60 11.60 1.63 4.16
C PRO A 60 11.11 2.63 3.11
N MET A 61 11.27 2.33 1.82
CA MET A 61 10.77 3.19 0.75
C MET A 61 9.25 3.35 0.79
N CYS A 62 8.50 2.27 1.06
CA CYS A 62 7.05 2.33 1.23
C CYS A 62 6.63 3.13 2.47
N ILE A 63 7.40 3.07 3.56
CA ILE A 63 7.12 3.85 4.77
C ILE A 63 7.24 5.35 4.45
N PHE A 64 8.37 5.78 3.90
CA PHE A 64 8.59 7.19 3.58
C PHE A 64 7.68 7.67 2.44
N GLY A 65 7.56 6.88 1.37
CA GLY A 65 6.72 7.22 0.23
C GLY A 65 5.23 7.24 0.57
N GLY A 66 4.77 6.34 1.43
CA GLY A 66 3.39 6.32 1.93
C GLY A 66 3.09 7.51 2.82
N ALA A 67 3.99 7.85 3.73
CA ALA A 67 3.87 9.04 4.58
C ALA A 67 3.82 10.33 3.75
N ALA A 68 4.75 10.50 2.81
CA ALA A 68 4.79 11.66 1.92
C ALA A 68 3.52 11.78 1.06
N PHE A 69 3.08 10.66 0.45
CA PHE A 69 1.87 10.64 -0.36
C PHE A 69 0.63 11.03 0.45
N LEU A 70 0.47 10.45 1.64
CA LEU A 70 -0.67 10.73 2.51
C LEU A 70 -0.64 12.19 3.00
N MET A 71 0.53 12.71 3.35
CA MET A 71 0.70 14.11 3.77
C MET A 71 0.31 15.09 2.66
N ILE A 72 0.72 14.82 1.41
CA ILE A 72 0.34 15.64 0.25
C ILE A 72 -1.17 15.60 0.04
N MET A 73 -1.78 14.41 0.07
CA MET A 73 -3.23 14.24 -0.12
C MET A 73 -4.03 14.90 1.01
N ASP A 74 -3.59 14.78 2.26
CA ASP A 74 -4.19 15.46 3.42
C ASP A 74 -4.10 16.98 3.29
N THR A 75 -2.95 17.50 2.85
CA THR A 75 -2.76 18.94 2.60
C THR A 75 -3.68 19.44 1.49
N ILE A 76 -3.81 18.71 0.38
CA ILE A 76 -4.72 19.06 -0.72
C ILE A 76 -6.17 19.02 -0.26
N ALA A 77 -6.57 17.98 0.49
CA ALA A 77 -7.94 17.85 1.00
C ALA A 77 -8.33 19.05 1.87
N LYS A 78 -7.44 19.46 2.79
CA LYS A 78 -7.64 20.62 3.68
C LYS A 78 -7.56 21.96 2.95
N ALA A 79 -6.75 22.07 1.90
CA ALA A 79 -6.63 23.30 1.12
C ALA A 79 -7.82 23.53 0.18
N ALA A 80 -8.39 22.45 -0.38
CA ALA A 80 -9.47 22.55 -1.36
C ALA A 80 -10.87 22.69 -0.73
N PHE A 81 -11.05 22.24 0.52
CA PHE A 81 -12.36 22.24 1.19
C PHE A 81 -12.26 22.79 2.61
N VAL A 82 -13.16 23.72 2.94
CA VAL A 82 -13.29 24.29 4.30
C VAL A 82 -13.91 23.28 5.28
N SER A 83 -14.60 22.26 4.75
CA SER A 83 -15.22 21.17 5.52
C SER A 83 -14.27 19.99 5.65
N SER A 84 -14.22 19.35 6.82
CA SER A 84 -13.39 18.17 7.12
C SER A 84 -13.84 16.92 6.34
N PHE A 85 -13.59 16.88 5.04
CA PHE A 85 -13.86 15.69 4.22
C PHE A 85 -12.88 14.56 4.55
N PRO A 86 -13.34 13.30 4.53
CA PRO A 86 -12.46 12.15 4.69
C PRO A 86 -11.39 12.12 3.61
N VAL A 87 -10.12 12.09 4.02
CA VAL A 87 -8.94 12.01 3.13
C VAL A 87 -8.96 10.74 2.25
N GLY A 88 -9.71 9.72 2.69
CA GLY A 88 -9.99 8.50 1.92
C GLY A 88 -10.63 8.74 0.55
N ILE A 89 -11.41 9.83 0.38
CA ILE A 89 -12.05 10.17 -0.90
C ILE A 89 -11.00 10.73 -1.87
N PHE A 90 -10.16 11.65 -1.40
CA PHE A 90 -9.10 12.25 -2.20
C PHE A 90 -8.06 11.25 -2.66
N THR A 91 -7.73 10.28 -1.80
CA THR A 91 -6.79 9.20 -2.13
C THR A 91 -7.38 8.19 -3.12
N ALA A 92 -8.71 8.02 -3.16
CA ALA A 92 -9.37 7.13 -4.11
C ALA A 92 -9.41 7.68 -5.55
N LEU A 93 -9.49 9.00 -5.73
CA LEU A 93 -9.54 9.65 -7.05
C LEU A 93 -8.35 9.28 -7.97
N PRO A 94 -7.08 9.38 -7.54
CA PRO A 94 -5.94 8.90 -8.33
C PRO A 94 -5.76 7.37 -8.21
N GLY A 95 -6.23 6.76 -7.12
CA GLY A 95 -6.04 5.34 -6.87
C GLY A 95 -6.83 4.42 -7.80
N ALA A 96 -8.09 4.74 -8.07
CA ALA A 96 -8.93 3.99 -8.99
C ALA A 96 -8.36 3.91 -10.42
N PRO A 97 -8.00 5.02 -11.10
CA PRO A 97 -7.40 4.96 -12.43
C PRO A 97 -6.03 4.28 -12.41
N PHE A 98 -5.22 4.46 -11.35
CA PHE A 98 -3.95 3.75 -11.21
C PHE A 98 -4.14 2.24 -11.13
N PHE A 99 -5.11 1.78 -10.35
CA PHE A 99 -5.43 0.35 -10.24
C PHE A 99 -5.86 -0.26 -11.58
N VAL A 100 -6.72 0.45 -12.33
CA VAL A 100 -7.13 0.04 -13.68
C VAL A 100 -5.94 -0.01 -14.65
N TYR A 101 -5.04 0.98 -14.58
CA TYR A 101 -3.83 1.02 -15.39
C TYR A 101 -2.93 -0.20 -15.14
N VAL A 102 -2.65 -0.50 -13.87
CA VAL A 102 -1.84 -1.66 -13.47
C VAL A 102 -2.47 -2.97 -13.95
N LEU A 103 -3.80 -3.12 -13.79
CA LEU A 103 -4.53 -4.31 -14.23
C LEU A 103 -4.42 -4.52 -15.74
N ARG A 104 -4.55 -3.44 -16.52
CA ARG A 104 -4.40 -3.50 -17.98
C ARG A 104 -2.99 -3.90 -18.42
N ARG A 105 -1.96 -3.38 -17.75
CA ARG A 105 -0.57 -3.67 -18.10
C ARG A 105 -0.22 -5.15 -17.88
N ARG A 106 -0.67 -5.72 -16.76
CA ARG A 106 -0.45 -7.13 -16.41
C ARG A 106 -1.21 -8.10 -17.31
N LYS A 107 -2.39 -7.72 -17.81
CA LYS A 107 -3.16 -8.54 -18.77
C LYS A 107 -2.41 -8.72 -20.09
N LYS A 108 -1.63 -7.71 -20.51
CA LYS A 108 -0.86 -7.74 -21.75
C LYS A 108 0.32 -8.70 -21.68
N GLU A 109 0.90 -8.91 -20.50
CA GLU A 109 2.02 -9.86 -20.27
C GLU A 109 1.59 -11.34 -20.18
N MET A 110 0.31 -11.66 -19.99
CA MET A 110 -0.16 -13.07 -19.95
C MET A 110 -0.60 -13.61 -21.32
N TRP A 111 -0.66 -12.76 -22.34
CA TRP A 111 -1.14 -13.11 -23.68
C TRP A 111 -0.05 -13.04 -24.75
N GLU A 112 1.19 -12.74 -24.35
CA GLU A 112 2.41 -12.96 -25.15
C GLU A 112 3.31 -13.99 -24.44
#